data_AF-A0A8C5YUE7-F1
#
_entry.id   AF-A0A8C5YUE7-F1
#
_cell.length_a   1.000
_cell.length_b   1.000
_cell.length_c   1.000
_cell.angle_alpha   90.00
_cell.angle_beta   90.00
_cell.angle_gamma   90.00
#
_symmetry.space_group_name_H-M   'P 1'
#
loop_
_entity.id
_entity.type
_entity.pdbx_description
1 polymer ?
#
loop_
_entity_poly.entity_id
_entity_poly.type
_entity_poly.pdbx_seq_one_letter_code
_entity_poly.pdbx_strand_id
1 'polypeptide(L)'
;MNRVFCRQPDRVAIVTGGTDGIGFATAKYLARLGMHVIIAGNNDAKAQEVICKIREETLNSKDARRKRPVEKRRGPNRWEATAP
;
A
#
# COMPACT_ATOMS: atom_id res chain seq x y z
N MET A 1 7.45 9.64 -24.43
CA MET A 1 7.59 9.97 -22.98
C MET A 1 7.93 8.69 -22.21
N ASN A 2 9.15 8.53 -21.70
CA ASN A 2 9.51 7.39 -20.86
C ASN A 2 9.37 7.79 -19.38
N ARG A 3 8.22 7.52 -18.74
CA ARG A 3 8.06 7.77 -17.30
C ARG A 3 8.66 6.61 -16.53
N VAL A 4 9.93 6.74 -16.17
CA VAL A 4 10.54 5.87 -15.17
C VAL A 4 10.03 6.31 -13.81
N PHE A 5 9.28 5.44 -13.12
CA PHE A 5 8.93 5.70 -11.72
C PHE A 5 10.16 5.44 -10.85
N CYS A 6 10.73 6.49 -10.27
CA CYS A 6 11.77 6.38 -9.25
C CYS A 6 11.21 5.68 -8.01
N ARG A 7 12.08 5.18 -7.13
CA ARG A 7 11.69 4.64 -5.82
C ARG A 7 10.77 5.64 -5.08
N GLN A 8 9.66 5.15 -4.53
CA GLN A 8 8.62 5.89 -3.82
C GLN A 8 8.52 5.46 -2.34
N PRO A 9 9.57 5.70 -1.52
CA PRO A 9 9.51 5.39 -0.10
C PRO A 9 8.43 6.23 0.61
N ASP A 10 7.95 5.74 1.76
CA ASP A 10 6.97 6.42 2.63
C ASP A 10 5.57 6.66 2.03
N ARG A 11 5.30 6.16 0.81
CA ARG A 11 3.97 6.19 0.20
C ARG A 11 3.20 4.91 0.49
N VAL A 12 1.89 5.04 0.63
CA VAL A 12 0.95 3.90 0.76
C VAL A 12 0.18 3.74 -0.55
N ALA A 13 0.03 2.51 -1.02
CA ALA A 13 -0.86 2.15 -2.11
C ALA A 13 -1.85 1.09 -1.67
N ILE A 14 -3.10 1.19 -2.14
CA ILE A 14 -4.11 0.16 -1.95
C ILE A 14 -4.41 -0.43 -3.32
N VAL A 15 -4.34 -1.75 -3.44
CA VAL A 15 -4.66 -2.46 -4.68
C VAL A 15 -5.86 -3.37 -4.44
N THR A 16 -7.00 -3.00 -5.01
CA THR A 16 -8.22 -3.82 -5.04
C THR A 16 -8.11 -4.88 -6.12
N GLY A 17 -8.52 -6.12 -5.82
CA GLY A 17 -8.25 -7.25 -6.70
C GLY A 17 -6.77 -7.61 -6.77
N GLY A 18 -5.97 -7.20 -5.78
CA GLY A 18 -4.51 -7.37 -5.78
C GLY A 18 -4.02 -8.81 -5.55
N THR A 19 -4.94 -9.76 -5.41
CA THR A 19 -4.64 -11.17 -5.13
C THR A 19 -4.34 -12.00 -6.38
N ASP A 20 -4.54 -11.46 -7.59
CA ASP A 20 -4.27 -12.20 -8.84
C ASP A 20 -4.05 -11.26 -10.04
N GLY A 21 -3.63 -11.83 -11.17
CA GLY A 21 -3.56 -11.21 -12.48
C GLY A 21 -2.82 -9.87 -12.46
N ILE A 22 -3.46 -8.86 -13.04
CA ILE A 22 -2.90 -7.50 -13.14
C ILE A 22 -2.74 -6.88 -11.75
N GLY A 23 -3.72 -7.08 -10.85
CA GLY A 23 -3.66 -6.53 -9.49
C GLY A 23 -2.44 -7.05 -8.72
N PHE A 24 -2.14 -8.34 -8.83
CA PHE A 24 -0.93 -8.93 -8.25
C PHE A 24 0.34 -8.31 -8.83
N ALA A 25 0.44 -8.24 -10.16
CA ALA A 25 1.60 -7.64 -10.83
C ALA A 25 1.81 -6.17 -10.43
N THR A 26 0.72 -5.40 -10.31
CA THR A 26 0.73 -4.02 -9.83
C THR A 26 1.20 -3.93 -8.39
N ALA A 27 0.63 -4.72 -7.47
CA ALA A 27 1.02 -4.73 -6.06
C ALA A 27 2.52 -5.05 -5.88
N LYS A 28 3.01 -6.02 -6.64
CA LYS A 28 4.41 -6.41 -6.70
C LYS A 28 5.31 -5.29 -7.22
N TYR A 29 4.93 -4.61 -8.30
CA TYR A 29 5.71 -3.49 -8.84
C TYR A 29 5.77 -2.30 -7.85
N LEU A 30 4.65 -1.95 -7.23
CA LEU A 30 4.59 -0.89 -6.22
C LEU A 30 5.44 -1.21 -4.98
N ALA A 31 5.46 -2.48 -4.55
CA ALA A 31 6.33 -2.93 -3.47
C ALA A 31 7.82 -2.81 -3.85
N ARG A 32 8.21 -3.10 -5.10
CA ARG A 32 9.58 -2.87 -5.61
C ARG A 32 9.98 -1.40 -5.64
N LEU A 33 9.00 -0.49 -5.80
CA LEU A 33 9.23 0.95 -5.64
C LEU A 33 9.43 1.35 -4.17
N GLY A 34 9.33 0.44 -3.21
CA GLY A 34 9.50 0.74 -1.78
C GLY A 34 8.26 1.32 -1.11
N MET A 35 7.09 1.18 -1.74
CA MET A 35 5.82 1.61 -1.15
C MET A 35 5.32 0.61 -0.11
N HIS A 36 4.50 1.08 0.82
CA HIS A 36 3.67 0.22 1.66
C HIS A 36 2.40 -0.16 0.89
N VAL A 37 2.29 -1.42 0.50
CA VAL A 37 1.16 -1.90 -0.31
C VAL A 37 0.15 -2.64 0.58
N ILE A 38 -1.10 -2.22 0.50
CA ILE A 38 -2.26 -2.91 1.07
C ILE A 38 -2.96 -3.63 -0.08
N ILE A 39 -3.16 -4.94 0.08
CA ILE A 39 -3.82 -5.79 -0.92
C ILE A 39 -5.23 -6.08 -0.42
N ALA A 40 -6.22 -5.70 -1.20
CA ALA A 40 -7.62 -5.99 -0.93
C ALA A 40 -8.13 -7.06 -1.90
N GLY A 41 -8.69 -8.12 -1.32
CA GLY A 41 -9.29 -9.26 -2.04
C GLY A 41 -10.36 -9.92 -1.18
N ASN A 42 -11.08 -10.88 -1.75
CA ASN A 42 -12.18 -11.59 -1.09
C ASN A 42 -11.78 -12.99 -0.58
N ASN A 43 -10.52 -13.38 -0.72
CA ASN A 43 -10.00 -14.67 -0.29
C ASN A 43 -8.73 -14.46 0.53
N ASP A 44 -8.82 -14.67 1.84
CA ASP A 44 -7.74 -14.41 2.78
C ASP A 44 -6.55 -15.35 2.56
N ALA A 45 -6.78 -16.63 2.27
CA ALA A 45 -5.71 -17.60 2.05
C ALA A 45 -4.85 -17.21 0.84
N LYS A 46 -5.50 -16.85 -0.27
CA LYS A 46 -4.82 -16.37 -1.48
C LYS A 46 -4.10 -15.04 -1.23
N ALA A 47 -4.69 -14.16 -0.44
CA ALA A 47 -4.05 -12.90 -0.06
C ALA A 47 -2.77 -13.13 0.75
N GLN A 48 -2.76 -14.06 1.71
CA GLN A 48 -1.56 -14.40 2.48
C GLN A 48 -0.45 -14.98 1.60
N GLU A 49 -0.78 -15.89 0.68
CA GLU A 49 0.18 -16.45 -0.27
C GLU A 49 0.84 -15.35 -1.11
N VAL A 50 0.04 -14.43 -1.65
CA VAL A 50 0.51 -13.28 -2.42
C VAL A 50 1.41 -12.36 -1.57
N ILE A 51 1.05 -12.11 -0.31
CA ILE A 51 1.85 -11.30 0.60
C ILE A 51 3.22 -11.95 0.85
N CYS A 52 3.27 -13.27 1.06
CA CYS A 52 4.54 -14.00 1.22
C CYS A 52 5.41 -13.86 -0.04
N LYS A 53 4.86 -14.16 -1.22
CA LYS A 53 5.58 -14.02 -2.51
C LYS A 53 6.15 -12.61 -2.71
N ILE A 54 5.35 -11.57 -2.46
CA ILE A 54 5.82 -10.18 -2.62
C ILE A 54 6.91 -9.85 -1.62
N ARG A 55 6.80 -10.30 -0.37
CA ARG A 55 7.82 -10.04 0.67
C ARG A 55 9.15 -10.71 0.36
N GLU A 56 9.12 -11.98 -0.06
CA GLU A 56 10.31 -12.73 -0.47
C GLU A 56 11.06 -12.03 -1.61
N GLU A 57 10.32 -11.51 -2.58
CA GLU A 57 10.92 -10.87 -3.75
C GLU A 57 11.39 -9.42 -3.55
N THR A 58 10.81 -8.70 -2.58
CA THR A 58 11.06 -7.26 -2.41
C THR A 58 11.88 -6.91 -1.19
N LEU A 59 12.16 -7.87 -0.30
CA LEU A 59 12.87 -7.68 0.98
C LEU A 59 12.26 -6.54 1.82
N ASN A 60 10.96 -6.29 1.67
CA ASN A 60 10.28 -5.18 2.31
C ASN A 60 9.92 -5.58 3.75
N SER A 61 10.84 -5.34 4.70
CA SER A 61 10.63 -5.60 6.13
C SER A 61 9.55 -4.66 6.70
N LYS A 62 8.79 -5.13 7.69
CA LYS A 62 7.76 -4.34 8.40
C LYS A 62 8.31 -3.07 9.08
N ASP A 63 9.63 -2.93 9.12
CA ASP A 63 10.37 -2.10 10.07
C ASP A 63 10.69 -0.67 9.60
N ALA A 64 10.31 -0.29 8.38
CA ALA A 64 10.50 1.11 7.93
C ALA A 64 9.56 2.11 8.63
N ARG A 65 8.57 1.64 9.40
CA ARG A 65 7.75 2.53 10.25
C ARG A 65 8.50 2.93 11.51
N ARG A 66 9.44 3.88 11.36
CA ARG A 66 9.65 4.88 12.41
C ARG A 66 8.28 5.55 12.58
N LYS A 67 7.54 5.24 13.64
CA LYS A 67 6.22 5.85 13.89
C LYS A 67 6.42 7.36 13.92
N ARG A 68 6.10 8.06 12.82
CA ARG A 68 5.90 9.50 12.88
C ARG A 68 4.72 9.71 13.81
N PRO A 69 4.81 10.58 14.82
CA PRO A 69 3.65 10.93 15.62
C PRO A 69 2.53 11.36 14.65
N VAL A 70 1.40 10.66 14.68
CA VAL A 70 0.20 11.13 14.01
C VAL A 70 -0.28 12.30 14.84
N GLU A 71 0.08 13.51 14.43
CA GLU A 71 -0.46 14.72 15.03
C GLU A 71 -1.97 14.73 14.77
N LYS A 72 -2.75 14.49 15.83
CA LYS A 72 -4.21 14.58 15.77
C LYS A 72 -4.55 16.03 15.44
N ARG A 73 -4.89 16.31 14.18
CA ARG A 73 -5.53 17.58 13.81
C ARG A 73 -6.87 17.65 14.55
N ARG A 74 -6.88 18.30 15.72
CA ARG A 74 -8.09 18.71 16.42
C ARG A 74 -8.71 19.86 15.64
N GLY A 75 -9.47 19.54 14.61
CA GLY A 75 -10.35 20.45 13.90
C GLY A 75 -11.55 19.66 13.39
N PRO A 76 -12.71 20.29 13.20
CA PRO A 76 -13.87 19.61 12.62
C PRO A 76 -13.43 18.97 11.30
N ASN A 77 -13.78 17.70 11.12
CA ASN A 77 -13.42 17.03 9.88
C ASN A 77 -14.22 17.65 8.71
N ARG A 78 -13.67 17.54 7.50
CA ARG A 78 -14.17 18.26 6.32
C ARG A 78 -15.64 17.96 6.00
N TRP A 79 -16.15 16.80 6.42
CA TRP A 79 -17.53 16.38 6.20
C TRP A 79 -18.49 16.82 7.32
N GLU A 80 -18.00 17.13 8.52
CA GLU A 80 -18.79 17.81 9.58
C GLU A 80 -19.03 19.28 9.24
N ALA A 81 -18.13 19.92 8.49
CA ALA A 81 -18.23 21.34 8.15
C ALA A 81 -19.32 21.70 7.12
N THR A 82 -19.90 20.70 6.44
CA THR A 82 -20.93 20.88 5.41
C THR A 82 -22.20 20.07 5.69
N ALA A 83 -22.36 19.56 6.92
CA ALA A 83 -23.61 18.92 7.32
C ALA A 83 -24.73 19.99 7.41
N PRO A 84 -25.91 19.75 6.81
CA PRO A 84 -27.04 20.69 6.90
C PRO A 84 -27.56 20.85 8.33
#